data_AF-A0A1D1Z2Y4-F1
#
_entry.id   AF-A0A1D1Z2Y4-F1
#
_cell.length_a   1.000
_cell.length_b   1.000
_cell.length_c   1.000
_cell.angle_alpha   90.00
_cell.angle_beta   90.00
_cell.angle_gamma   90.00
#
_symmetry.space_group_name_H-M   'P 1'
#
loop_
_entity.id
_entity.type
_entity.pdbx_description
1 polymer ?
#
loop_
_entity_poly.entity_id
_entity_poly.type
_entity_poly.pdbx_seq_one_letter_code
_entity_poly.pdbx_strand_id
1 'polypeptide(L)'
;MLELLTGKSPSVMALDGVDLPRWVAMIAKERGTFEVFDRELRETRADDLLYALNVGLHCVDPSPRQRPEVVQVLHQLSEIRAYLGIEKKSHVDSLALRGTGLSNEKTHVDFEK
;
A
#
# COMPACT_ATOMS: atom_id res chain seq x y z
N MET A 1 -0.87 -9.20 0.37
CA MET A 1 -2.03 -8.50 -0.26
C MET A 1 -3.10 -9.47 -0.74
N LEU A 2 -2.77 -10.50 -1.54
CA LEU A 2 -3.77 -11.47 -1.99
C LEU A 2 -4.54 -12.15 -0.85
N GLU A 3 -3.89 -12.45 0.28
CA GLU A 3 -4.56 -12.98 1.48
C GLU A 3 -5.69 -12.07 1.98
N LEU A 4 -5.45 -10.75 2.01
CA LEU A 4 -6.46 -9.77 2.44
C LEU A 4 -7.62 -9.66 1.46
N LEU A 5 -7.34 -9.69 0.16
CA LEU A 5 -8.38 -9.56 -0.88
C LEU A 5 -9.27 -10.80 -0.98
N THR A 6 -8.74 -11.98 -0.64
CA THR A 6 -9.41 -13.27 -0.84
C THR A 6 -9.93 -13.91 0.46
N GLY A 7 -9.48 -13.43 1.61
CA GLY A 7 -9.71 -14.06 2.91
C GLY A 7 -9.03 -15.43 3.05
N LYS A 8 -8.10 -15.79 2.16
CA LYS A 8 -7.44 -17.10 2.15
C LYS A 8 -6.00 -17.04 2.63
N SER A 9 -5.70 -17.89 3.61
CA SER A 9 -4.34 -18.00 4.12
C SER A 9 -3.42 -18.75 3.14
N PRO A 10 -2.28 -18.16 2.72
CA PRO A 10 -1.34 -18.81 1.81
C PRO A 10 -0.75 -20.11 2.39
N SER A 11 -0.53 -20.17 3.71
CA SER A 11 0.05 -21.35 4.37
C SER A 11 -0.92 -22.53 4.35
N VAL A 12 -2.21 -22.27 4.58
CA VAL A 12 -3.26 -23.31 4.53
C VAL A 12 -3.43 -23.83 3.10
N MET A 13 -3.50 -22.93 2.11
CA MET A 13 -3.64 -23.32 0.70
C MET A 13 -2.46 -24.16 0.20
N ALA A 14 -1.24 -23.84 0.66
CA ALA A 14 -0.05 -24.60 0.31
C ALA A 14 -0.08 -26.06 0.81
N LEU A 15 -0.80 -26.36 1.90
CA LEU A 15 -0.99 -27.74 2.38
C LEU A 15 -1.78 -28.59 1.37
N ASP A 16 -2.72 -27.97 0.67
CA ASP A 16 -3.52 -28.60 -0.39
C ASP A 16 -2.79 -28.61 -1.76
N GLY A 17 -1.52 -28.17 -1.80
CA GLY A 17 -0.69 -28.16 -3.01
C GLY A 17 -1.06 -27.08 -4.03
N VAL A 18 -1.91 -26.11 -3.66
CA VAL A 18 -2.31 -24.99 -4.52
C VAL A 18 -1.82 -23.70 -3.89
N ASP A 19 -0.91 -22.99 -4.55
CA ASP A 19 -0.54 -21.65 -4.10
C ASP A 19 -1.68 -20.64 -4.36
N LEU A 20 -1.71 -19.59 -3.54
CA LEU A 20 -2.78 -18.60 -3.61
C LEU A 20 -2.87 -17.89 -4.98
N PRO A 21 -1.76 -17.47 -5.64
CA PRO A 21 -1.83 -16.87 -6.98
C PRO A 21 -2.46 -17.80 -8.03
N ARG A 22 -2.17 -19.10 -7.99
CA ARG A 22 -2.78 -20.08 -8.89
C ARG A 22 -4.26 -20.25 -8.62
N TRP A 23 -4.66 -20.32 -7.35
CA TRP A 23 -6.08 -20.37 -6.99
C TRP A 23 -6.85 -19.15 -7.53
N VAL A 24 -6.28 -17.95 -7.37
CA VAL A 24 -6.84 -16.70 -7.92
C VAL A 24 -7.04 -16.81 -9.43
N ALA A 25 -6.01 -17.23 -10.17
CA ALA A 25 -6.08 -17.37 -11.63
C ALA A 25 -7.15 -18.38 -12.07
N MET A 26 -7.27 -19.51 -11.36
CA MET A 26 -8.28 -20.53 -11.63
C MET A 26 -9.69 -19.99 -11.41
N ILE A 27 -9.98 -19.39 -10.26
CA ILE A 27 -11.32 -18.90 -9.93
C ILE A 27 -11.71 -17.72 -10.82
N ALA A 28 -10.78 -16.79 -11.08
CA ALA A 28 -11.03 -15.69 -12.00
C ALA A 28 -11.42 -16.19 -13.40
N LYS A 29 -10.79 -17.27 -13.88
CA LYS A 29 -11.11 -17.90 -15.16
C LYS A 29 -12.42 -18.69 -15.15
N GLU A 30 -12.67 -19.48 -14.11
CA GLU A 30 -13.80 -20.43 -14.06
C GLU A 30 -15.10 -19.78 -13.61
N ARG A 31 -15.03 -18.82 -12.69
CA ARG A 31 -16.19 -18.23 -12.00
C ARG A 31 -16.27 -16.71 -12.12
N GLY A 32 -15.19 -16.07 -12.58
CA GLY A 32 -15.09 -14.63 -12.75
C GLY A 32 -14.28 -13.95 -11.64
N THR A 33 -13.70 -12.80 -11.94
CA THR A 33 -12.78 -12.08 -11.03
C THR A 33 -13.44 -11.68 -9.71
N PHE A 34 -14.73 -11.36 -9.69
CA PHE A 34 -15.43 -10.98 -8.46
C PHE A 34 -15.55 -12.13 -7.44
N GLU A 35 -15.49 -13.38 -7.90
CA GLU A 35 -15.54 -14.56 -7.02
C GLU A 35 -14.23 -14.83 -6.29
N VAL A 36 -13.15 -14.17 -6.70
CA VAL A 36 -11.85 -14.20 -6.00
C VAL A 36 -11.94 -13.46 -4.67
N PHE A 37 -12.71 -12.36 -4.63
CA PHE A 37 -12.74 -11.51 -3.45
C PHE A 37 -13.45 -12.16 -2.28
N ASP A 38 -12.95 -11.88 -1.08
CA ASP A 38 -13.66 -12.17 0.16
C ASP A 38 -15.09 -11.61 0.08
N ARG A 39 -16.04 -12.35 0.64
CA ARG A 39 -17.46 -12.01 0.55
C ARG A 39 -17.76 -10.62 1.09
N GLU A 40 -17.07 -10.21 2.16
CA GLU A 40 -17.26 -8.89 2.79
C GLU A 40 -16.79 -7.73 1.90
N LEU A 41 -15.92 -8.01 0.92
CA LEU A 41 -15.38 -7.00 0.01
C LEU A 41 -16.22 -6.82 -1.26
N ARG A 42 -17.05 -7.79 -1.65
CA ARG A 42 -17.76 -7.80 -2.95
C ARG A 42 -18.79 -6.68 -3.11
N GLU A 43 -19.30 -6.14 -2.01
CA GLU A 43 -20.28 -5.04 -2.01
C GLU A 43 -19.61 -3.65 -1.98
N THR A 44 -18.27 -3.61 -1.96
CA THR A 44 -17.49 -2.36 -1.90
C THR A 44 -17.04 -1.88 -3.29
N ARG A 45 -16.20 -0.84 -3.33
CA ARG A 45 -15.72 -0.18 -4.55
C ARG A 45 -14.93 -1.14 -5.46
N ALA A 46 -15.64 -1.76 -6.41
CA ALA A 46 -15.14 -2.79 -7.33
C ALA A 46 -13.84 -2.41 -8.04
N ASP A 47 -13.72 -1.18 -8.54
CA ASP A 47 -12.56 -0.75 -9.32
C ASP A 47 -11.27 -0.73 -8.50
N ASP A 48 -11.33 -0.28 -7.25
CA ASP A 48 -10.17 -0.24 -6.35
C ASP A 48 -9.72 -1.65 -5.96
N LEU A 49 -10.67 -2.55 -5.75
CA LEU A 49 -10.38 -3.95 -5.45
C LEU A 49 -9.75 -4.66 -6.65
N LEU A 50 -10.26 -4.42 -7.86
CA LEU A 50 -9.68 -4.93 -9.10
C LEU A 50 -8.26 -4.40 -9.30
N TYR A 51 -8.05 -3.12 -9.03
CA TYR A 51 -6.72 -2.52 -9.13
C TYR A 51 -5.75 -3.10 -8.08
N ALA A 52 -6.18 -3.23 -6.82
CA ALA A 52 -5.38 -3.88 -5.77
C ALA A 52 -5.05 -5.34 -6.12
N LEU A 53 -6.02 -6.09 -6.65
CA LEU A 53 -5.81 -7.47 -7.09
C LEU A 53 -4.75 -7.54 -8.18
N ASN A 54 -4.83 -6.64 -9.16
CA ASN A 54 -3.87 -6.56 -10.25
C ASN A 54 -2.45 -6.23 -9.76
N VAL A 55 -2.31 -5.25 -8.87
CA VAL A 55 -1.01 -4.95 -8.23
C VAL A 55 -0.47 -6.19 -7.50
N GLY A 56 -1.36 -6.93 -6.83
CA GLY A 56 -1.00 -8.13 -6.07
C GLY A 56 -0.48 -9.26 -6.93
N LEU A 57 -1.13 -9.49 -8.08
CA LEU A 57 -0.73 -10.49 -9.05
C LEU A 57 0.61 -10.14 -9.71
N HIS A 58 0.86 -8.87 -10.05
CA HIS A 58 2.17 -8.45 -10.56
C HIS A 58 3.29 -8.63 -9.52
N CYS A 59 3.04 -8.36 -8.24
CA CYS A 59 4.02 -8.56 -7.17
C CYS A 59 4.48 -10.02 -7.04
N VAL A 60 3.64 -10.98 -7.44
CA VAL A 60 3.89 -12.43 -7.32
C VAL A 60 4.06 -13.10 -8.67
N ASP A 61 4.37 -12.33 -9.72
CA ASP A 61 4.56 -12.88 -11.06
C ASP A 61 5.60 -14.03 -11.03
N PRO A 62 5.34 -15.17 -11.71
CA PRO A 62 6.28 -16.28 -11.78
C PRO A 62 7.65 -15.87 -12.34
N SER A 63 7.68 -14.88 -13.23
CA SER A 63 8.90 -14.25 -13.74
C SER A 63 9.38 -13.15 -12.79
N PRO A 64 10.54 -13.31 -12.11
CA PRO A 64 11.06 -12.29 -11.19
C PRO A 64 11.28 -10.92 -11.86
N ARG A 65 11.53 -10.90 -13.19
CA ARG A 65 11.75 -9.68 -13.96
C ARG A 65 10.48 -8.87 -14.21
N GLN A 66 9.31 -9.49 -14.08
CA GLN A 66 8.01 -8.82 -14.25
C GLN A 66 7.49 -8.24 -12.93
N ARG A 67 8.12 -8.59 -11.80
CA ARG A 67 7.73 -8.07 -10.49
C ARG A 67 8.14 -6.60 -10.40
N PRO A 68 7.20 -5.69 -10.11
CA PRO A 68 7.51 -4.28 -9.96
C PRO A 68 8.42 -4.02 -8.76
N GLU A 69 9.18 -2.93 -8.82
CA GLU A 69 9.91 -2.45 -7.65
C GLU A 69 8.94 -1.99 -6.55
N VAL A 70 9.35 -2.12 -5.29
CA VAL A 70 8.50 -1.74 -4.15
C VAL A 70 8.04 -0.27 -4.22
N VAL A 71 8.86 0.64 -4.78
CA VAL A 71 8.50 2.04 -4.96
C VAL A 71 7.35 2.20 -5.96
N GLN A 72 7.34 1.40 -7.04
CA GLN A 72 6.24 1.37 -8.01
C GLN A 72 4.96 0.83 -7.38
N VAL A 73 5.07 -0.25 -6.59
CA VAL A 73 3.94 -0.82 -5.84
C VAL A 73 3.34 0.21 -4.87
N LEU A 74 4.17 0.93 -4.12
CA LEU A 74 3.73 2.00 -3.21
C LEU A 74 3.02 3.13 -3.95
N HIS A 75 3.54 3.53 -5.12
CA HIS A 75 2.90 4.52 -5.97
C HIS A 75 1.50 4.07 -6.39
N GLN A 76 1.40 2.86 -6.98
CA GLN A 76 0.12 2.27 -7.41
C GLN A 76 -0.87 2.20 -6.23
N LEU A 77 -0.46 1.65 -5.09
CA LEU A 77 -1.34 1.56 -3.91
C LEU A 77 -1.76 2.93 -3.36
N SER A 78 -0.96 3.98 -3.56
CA SER A 78 -1.31 5.33 -3.14
C SER A 78 -2.44 5.94 -3.97
N GLU A 79 -2.61 5.51 -5.23
CA GLU A 79 -3.70 5.96 -6.09
C GLU A 79 -5.05 5.49 -5.54
N ILE A 80 -5.12 4.24 -5.04
CA ILE A 80 -6.30 3.70 -4.35
C ILE A 80 -6.69 4.57 -3.14
N ARG A 81 -5.71 4.93 -2.30
CA ARG A 81 -5.94 5.76 -1.11
C ARG A 81 -6.42 7.17 -1.47
N ALA A 82 -5.91 7.74 -2.55
CA ALA A 82 -6.31 9.07 -3.02
C ALA A 82 -7.81 9.10 -3.38
N TYR A 83 -8.32 8.04 -4.01
CA TYR A 83 -9.74 7.96 -4.33
C TYR A 83 -10.66 7.76 -3.11
N LEU A 84 -10.13 7.24 -2.00
CA LEU A 84 -10.87 7.06 -0.73
C LEU A 84 -10.88 8.33 0.14
N GLY A 85 -10.26 9.44 -0.31
CA GLY A 85 -10.17 10.68 0.48
C GLY A 85 -9.29 10.53 1.73
N ILE A 86 -8.48 9.47 1.83
CA ILE A 86 -7.54 9.27 2.93
C ILE A 86 -6.31 10.14 2.62
N GLU A 87 -6.26 11.33 3.22
CA GLU A 87 -5.18 12.30 3.01
C GLU A 87 -3.79 11.66 3.13
N LYS A 88 -2.89 12.07 2.22
CA LYS A 88 -1.47 11.73 2.31
C LYS A 88 -0.88 12.49 3.50
N LYS A 89 -0.79 11.87 4.68
CA LYS A 89 0.17 12.34 5.69
C LYS A 89 1.57 12.06 5.17
N SER A 90 2.23 13.08 4.63
CA SER A 90 3.65 13.05 4.27
C SER A 90 4.47 12.81 5.54
N HIS A 91 5.06 11.62 5.66
CA HIS A 91 6.02 11.34 6.74
C HIS A 91 7.42 11.95 6.44
N VAL A 92 7.59 12.60 5.28
CA VAL A 92 8.88 13.15 4.83
C VAL A 92 9.10 14.63 5.18
N ASP A 93 8.11 15.34 5.72
CA ASP A 93 8.29 16.76 6.10
C ASP A 93 8.89 16.93 7.52
N SER A 94 9.07 15.85 8.28
CA SER A 94 9.58 15.90 9.65
C SER A 94 11.11 16.07 9.77
N LEU A 95 11.86 16.07 8.66
CA LEU A 95 13.31 16.25 8.66
C LEU A 95 13.80 17.67 8.30
N ALA A 96 12.89 18.63 8.06
CA ALA A 96 13.26 19.98 7.63
C ALA A 96 13.19 21.09 8.71
N LEU A 97 12.97 20.77 9.99
CA LEU A 97 12.95 21.78 11.06
C LEU A 97 13.66 21.30 12.34
N ARG A 98 15.00 21.22 12.28
CA ARG A 98 15.86 21.42 13.47
C ARG A 98 17.06 22.25 13.05
N GLY A 99 16.88 23.57 13.06
CA GLY A 99 17.95 24.47 12.65
C GLY A 99 17.75 25.94 12.98
N THR A 100 16.83 26.33 13.85
CA THR A 100 16.86 27.68 14.46
C THR A 100 16.32 27.62 15.90
N GLY A 101 17.19 27.93 16.84
CA GLY A 101 16.91 28.04 18.27
C GLY A 101 18.14 28.60 18.96
N LEU A 102 18.28 29.93 18.91
CA LEU A 102 18.12 30.83 20.07
C LEU A 102 19.40 30.97 20.91
N SER A 103 20.00 32.15 20.87
CA SER A 103 20.05 33.05 22.04
C SER A 103 21.04 34.18 21.76
N ASN A 104 20.62 35.41 22.05
CA ASN A 104 21.44 36.42 22.72
C ASN A 104 20.49 37.55 23.13
N GLU A 105 19.79 37.32 24.23
CA GLU A 105 19.26 38.40 25.04
C GLU A 105 20.34 38.73 26.08
N LYS A 106 20.96 39.91 25.96
CA LYS A 106 21.62 40.60 27.06
C LYS A 106 21.19 42.06 26.99
N THR A 107 20.29 42.42 27.88
CA THR A 107 19.93 43.80 28.19
C THR A 107 21.00 44.43 29.08
N HIS A 108 21.28 45.70 28.77
CA HIS A 108 21.65 46.80 29.66
C HIS A 108 23.01 46.75 30.39
N VAL A 109 23.91 47.72 30.12
CA VAL A 109 24.48 48.69 31.09
C VAL A 109 25.09 49.89 30.33
N ASP A 110 24.74 51.10 30.76
CA ASP A 110 25.18 52.44 30.33
C ASP A 110 26.68 52.74 30.49
N PHE A 111 27.27 53.66 29.71
CA PHE A 111 28.04 54.81 30.24
C PHE A 111 28.40 55.85 29.15
N GLU A 112 27.75 57.02 29.27
CA GLU A 112 28.30 58.39 29.25
C GLU A 112 29.37 58.87 28.23
N LYS A 113 28.98 59.95 27.52
CA LYS A 113 29.76 61.01 26.81
C LYS A 113 30.65 60.67 25.62
#